data_AF-A0A7X8V8U1-F1
#
_entry.id   AF-A0A7X8V8U1-F1
#
_cell.length_a   1.000
_cell.length_b   1.000
_cell.length_c   1.000
_cell.angle_alpha   90.00
_cell.angle_beta   90.00
_cell.angle_gamma   90.00
#
_symmetry.space_group_name_H-M   'P 1'
#
loop_
_entity.id
_entity.type
_entity.pdbx_description
1 polymer ?
#
loop_
_entity_poly.entity_id
_entity_poly.type
_entity_poly.pdbx_seq_one_letter_code
_entity_poly.pdbx_strand_id
1 'polypeptide(L)'
;VRNKALLSLKDFNLYERMAELAEAGICSFKIEGRLKNASYVRNITRLYSLALDDLVAANPLKYRRASFGQVSGGFSPDPLKTFNRGYTELYINGKRGKWSSMDAPSNLGTIVGTVAKLKRKRDGMEIVLKADASSSGANGSRGGTELHNGDGFAFINDSAIVGFRGDVCEWPRILCKPVDDLREGTKLYRNADAAFERELEKNLPKREIKVELRVAVHGRWNIEITAESEDGRKLLCPFKAEADTAENRERAASMLREQLSKRAGHYNFDLVSLEADTLPFLSVATINSMRRLVAEDLDAMPRGTIPMLNVREATALANEVAVSKNKVVAEPLMRSRYCIKYELGMCPIHQGARDSGPLFLFNNGRRLALKFDCKRCEMSVWAEE
;
A
#
# COMPACT_ATOMS: atom_id res chain seq x y z
N VAL A 1 -24.18 26.14 -2.90
CA VAL A 1 -23.25 25.85 -1.77
C VAL A 1 -21.93 26.56 -2.05
N ARG A 2 -21.39 27.34 -1.12
CA ARG A 2 -20.09 28.03 -1.29
C ARG A 2 -19.03 27.36 -0.41
N ASN A 3 -17.77 27.39 -0.87
CA ASN A 3 -16.59 26.94 -0.12
C ASN A 3 -16.65 25.49 0.41
N LYS A 4 -17.33 24.57 -0.28
CA LYS A 4 -17.35 23.13 0.05
C LYS A 4 -16.79 22.29 -1.08
N ALA A 5 -15.98 21.29 -0.73
CA ALA A 5 -15.44 20.32 -1.67
C ALA A 5 -16.44 19.18 -1.92
N LEU A 6 -17.43 19.42 -2.80
CA LEU A 6 -18.55 18.48 -3.06
C LEU A 6 -18.12 17.14 -3.69
N LEU A 7 -16.93 17.07 -4.29
CA LEU A 7 -16.34 15.84 -4.84
C LEU A 7 -15.24 15.24 -3.94
N SER A 8 -15.15 15.67 -2.68
CA SER A 8 -14.24 15.10 -1.69
C SER A 8 -14.88 13.86 -1.05
N LEU A 9 -14.61 12.70 -1.65
CA LEU A 9 -15.14 11.40 -1.22
C LEU A 9 -14.25 10.75 -0.16
N LYS A 10 -14.83 9.79 0.55
CA LYS A 10 -14.09 8.73 1.26
C LYS A 10 -13.26 7.92 0.27
N ASP A 11 -12.17 7.31 0.75
CA ASP A 11 -11.29 6.51 -0.07
C ASP A 11 -12.01 5.20 -0.48
N PHE A 12 -12.04 4.91 -1.78
CA PHE A 12 -12.62 3.66 -2.29
C PHE A 12 -11.69 2.50 -1.97
N ASN A 13 -12.19 1.49 -1.26
CA ASN A 13 -11.39 0.37 -0.80
C ASN A 13 -12.24 -0.91 -0.85
N LEU A 14 -11.75 -1.94 -1.54
CA LEU A 14 -12.40 -3.23 -1.69
C LEU A 14 -11.48 -4.39 -1.31
N TYR A 15 -10.48 -4.17 -0.45
CA TYR A 15 -9.50 -5.20 -0.13
C TYR A 15 -10.16 -6.45 0.50
N GLU A 16 -11.21 -6.29 1.30
CA GLU A 16 -11.97 -7.40 1.91
C GLU A 16 -12.75 -8.22 0.87
N ARG A 17 -12.99 -7.64 -0.31
CA ARG A 17 -13.74 -8.27 -1.41
C ARG A 17 -12.83 -8.87 -2.47
N MET A 18 -11.54 -9.00 -2.19
CA MET A 18 -10.56 -9.41 -3.19
C MET A 18 -10.85 -10.79 -3.80
N ALA A 19 -11.36 -11.73 -3.01
CA ALA A 19 -11.76 -13.04 -3.52
C ALA A 19 -12.94 -12.95 -4.50
N GLU A 20 -13.98 -12.17 -4.16
CA GLU A 20 -15.14 -11.95 -5.04
C GLU A 20 -14.74 -11.26 -6.35
N LEU A 21 -13.84 -10.27 -6.25
CA LEU A 21 -13.35 -9.53 -7.41
C LEU A 21 -12.50 -10.42 -8.33
N ALA A 22 -11.63 -11.25 -7.76
CA ALA A 22 -10.84 -12.21 -8.53
C ALA A 22 -11.73 -13.25 -9.24
N GLU A 23 -12.79 -13.72 -8.56
CA GLU A 23 -13.77 -14.64 -9.16
C GLU A 23 -14.52 -14.01 -10.33
N ALA A 24 -14.81 -12.71 -10.27
CA ALA A 24 -15.38 -11.94 -11.38
C ALA A 24 -14.39 -11.72 -12.55
N GLY A 25 -13.17 -12.26 -12.48
CA GLY A 25 -12.14 -12.16 -13.52
C GLY A 25 -11.23 -10.94 -13.40
N ILE A 26 -11.29 -10.18 -12.30
CA ILE A 26 -10.40 -9.03 -12.09
C ILE A 26 -9.01 -9.52 -11.72
N CYS A 27 -8.03 -9.21 -12.57
CA CYS A 27 -6.64 -9.63 -12.40
C CYS A 27 -5.68 -8.47 -12.04
N SER A 28 -6.19 -7.23 -11.94
CA SER A 28 -5.39 -6.04 -11.64
C SER A 28 -6.10 -5.15 -10.64
N PHE A 29 -5.42 -4.88 -9.52
CA PHE A 29 -5.91 -4.02 -8.44
C PHE A 29 -5.03 -2.78 -8.37
N LYS A 30 -5.61 -1.62 -8.67
CA LYS A 30 -4.90 -0.35 -8.68
C LYS A 30 -5.02 0.34 -7.31
N ILE A 31 -3.89 0.76 -6.78
CA ILE A 31 -3.81 1.65 -5.61
C ILE A 31 -3.56 3.07 -6.11
N GLU A 32 -4.42 4.02 -5.74
CA GLU A 32 -4.27 5.43 -6.13
C GLU A 32 -3.50 6.20 -5.04
N GLY A 33 -2.32 6.72 -5.40
CA GLY A 33 -1.39 7.32 -4.44
C GLY A 33 -0.86 8.71 -4.80
N ARG A 34 -1.29 9.35 -5.91
CA ARG A 34 -0.64 10.56 -6.45
C ARG A 34 -0.51 11.72 -5.44
N LEU A 35 -1.49 11.86 -4.55
CA LEU A 35 -1.53 12.91 -3.53
C LEU A 35 -1.30 12.37 -2.11
N LYS A 36 -0.84 11.13 -1.97
CA LYS A 36 -0.65 10.45 -0.70
C LYS A 36 0.83 10.37 -0.35
N ASN A 37 1.14 10.35 0.94
CA ASN A 37 2.52 10.26 1.42
C ASN A 37 3.08 8.82 1.28
N ALA A 38 4.39 8.68 1.47
CA ALA A 38 5.06 7.38 1.38
C ALA A 38 4.51 6.35 2.38
N SER A 39 4.17 6.78 3.61
CA SER A 39 3.63 5.92 4.66
C SER A 39 2.31 5.27 4.25
N TYR A 40 1.37 6.05 3.70
CA TYR A 40 0.12 5.53 3.14
C TYR A 40 0.39 4.52 2.02
N VAL A 41 1.24 4.87 1.05
CA VAL A 41 1.52 4.00 -0.09
C VAL A 41 2.15 2.68 0.37
N ARG A 42 3.12 2.70 1.29
CA ARG A 42 3.71 1.48 1.87
C ARG A 42 2.66 0.63 2.56
N ASN A 43 1.85 1.23 3.42
CA ASN A 43 0.85 0.55 4.21
C ASN A 43 -0.22 -0.15 3.34
N ILE A 44 -0.83 0.60 2.42
CA ILE A 44 -1.87 0.05 1.54
C ILE A 44 -1.28 -0.96 0.54
N THR A 45 -0.07 -0.75 0.03
CA THR A 45 0.60 -1.74 -0.83
C THR A 45 0.85 -3.04 -0.08
N ARG A 46 1.31 -2.98 1.18
CA ARG A 46 1.52 -4.17 2.01
C ARG A 46 0.20 -4.88 2.30
N LEU A 47 -0.86 -4.15 2.64
CA LEU A 47 -2.21 -4.70 2.86
C LEU A 47 -2.70 -5.50 1.65
N TYR A 48 -2.71 -4.89 0.47
CA TYR A 48 -3.15 -5.56 -0.74
C TYR A 48 -2.22 -6.70 -1.14
N SER A 49 -0.90 -6.57 -0.94
CA SER A 49 0.03 -7.66 -1.26
C SER A 49 -0.21 -8.88 -0.39
N LEU A 50 -0.41 -8.73 0.92
CA LEU A 50 -0.68 -9.85 1.82
C LEU A 50 -2.00 -10.53 1.47
N ALA A 51 -3.06 -9.77 1.26
CA ALA A 51 -4.35 -10.36 0.92
C ALA A 51 -4.36 -11.03 -0.48
N LEU A 52 -3.50 -10.60 -1.41
CA LEU A 52 -3.24 -11.32 -2.66
C LEU A 52 -2.43 -12.61 -2.43
N ASP A 53 -1.48 -12.62 -1.48
CA ASP A 53 -0.75 -13.83 -1.09
C ASP A 53 -1.70 -14.86 -0.48
N ASP A 54 -2.60 -14.43 0.41
CA ASP A 54 -3.65 -15.27 1.00
C ASP A 54 -4.58 -15.85 -0.07
N LEU A 55 -5.02 -15.02 -1.04
CA LEU A 55 -5.87 -15.46 -2.14
C LEU A 55 -5.20 -16.56 -2.99
N VAL A 56 -3.91 -16.39 -3.31
CA VAL A 56 -3.12 -17.36 -4.08
C VAL A 56 -2.90 -18.63 -3.27
N ALA A 57 -2.54 -18.52 -1.99
CA ALA A 57 -2.32 -19.66 -1.11
C ALA A 57 -3.58 -20.51 -0.92
N ALA A 58 -4.76 -19.87 -0.85
CA ALA A 58 -6.04 -20.56 -0.76
C ALA A 58 -6.46 -21.23 -2.08
N ASN A 59 -5.95 -20.79 -3.24
CA ASN A 59 -6.37 -21.24 -4.57
C ASN A 59 -5.19 -21.44 -5.54
N PRO A 60 -4.18 -22.27 -5.22
CA PRO A 60 -2.90 -22.31 -5.95
C PRO A 60 -3.02 -22.85 -7.38
N LEU A 61 -4.08 -23.61 -7.68
CA LEU A 61 -4.35 -24.12 -9.03
C LEU A 61 -5.06 -23.09 -9.93
N LYS A 62 -5.64 -22.04 -9.35
CA LYS A 62 -6.43 -21.03 -10.08
C LYS A 62 -5.71 -19.68 -10.18
N TYR A 63 -5.05 -19.27 -9.10
CA TYR A 63 -4.40 -17.97 -9.00
C TYR A 63 -2.90 -18.11 -8.79
N ARG A 64 -2.16 -17.12 -9.28
CA ARG A 64 -0.73 -16.94 -9.05
C ARG A 64 -0.41 -15.45 -9.00
N ARG A 65 0.71 -15.09 -8.37
CA ARG A 65 1.23 -13.72 -8.41
C ARG A 65 1.64 -13.35 -9.84
N ALA A 66 1.43 -12.08 -10.21
CA ALA A 66 1.90 -11.51 -11.47
C ALA A 66 3.39 -11.08 -11.43
N SER A 67 4.09 -11.39 -10.33
CA SER A 67 5.50 -11.07 -10.10
C SER A 67 6.22 -12.28 -9.52
N PHE A 68 7.48 -12.48 -9.91
CA PHE A 68 8.37 -13.46 -9.29
C PHE A 68 8.83 -13.02 -7.89
N GLY A 69 9.42 -13.93 -7.13
CA GLY A 69 9.99 -13.66 -5.83
C GLY A 69 8.97 -13.54 -4.72
N GLN A 70 9.43 -13.80 -3.50
CA GLN A 70 8.63 -13.81 -2.29
C GLN A 70 8.95 -12.58 -1.45
N VAL A 71 7.92 -11.95 -0.88
CA VAL A 71 8.07 -10.81 0.02
C VAL A 71 7.95 -11.29 1.46
N SER A 72 9.03 -11.19 2.23
CA SER A 72 9.09 -11.65 3.62
C SER A 72 9.39 -10.51 4.60
N GLY A 73 9.09 -10.76 5.88
CA GLY A 73 9.28 -9.80 6.96
C GLY A 73 8.40 -8.56 6.83
N GLY A 74 8.88 -7.44 7.37
CA GLY A 74 8.17 -6.17 7.36
C GLY A 74 7.17 -6.01 8.50
N PHE A 75 6.29 -5.03 8.36
CA PHE A 75 5.29 -4.65 9.35
C PHE A 75 3.90 -5.26 9.05
N SER A 76 3.02 -5.21 10.06
CA SER A 76 1.60 -5.56 9.90
C SER A 76 0.81 -4.32 9.44
N PRO A 77 0.21 -4.33 8.24
CA PRO A 77 -0.47 -3.14 7.73
C PRO A 77 -1.77 -2.88 8.49
N ASP A 78 -2.06 -1.62 8.76
CA ASP A 78 -3.33 -1.17 9.32
C ASP A 78 -3.79 0.09 8.58
N PRO A 79 -4.79 0.00 7.68
CA PRO A 79 -5.22 1.11 6.85
C PRO A 79 -5.71 2.32 7.67
N LEU A 80 -6.14 2.13 8.92
CA LEU A 80 -6.61 3.20 9.80
C LEU A 80 -5.48 4.00 10.46
N LYS A 81 -4.26 3.45 10.52
CA LYS A 81 -3.08 4.13 11.12
C LYS A 81 -2.39 5.12 10.19
N THR A 82 -2.73 5.10 8.90
CA THR A 82 -2.26 6.10 7.93
C THR A 82 -3.41 6.98 7.46
N PHE A 83 -3.05 8.17 7.01
CA PHE A 83 -4.00 9.16 6.51
C PHE A 83 -5.00 8.60 5.48
N ASN A 84 -6.27 8.58 5.85
CA ASN A 84 -7.39 8.24 4.99
C ASN A 84 -8.59 9.14 5.31
N ARG A 85 -9.52 9.27 4.37
CA ARG A 85 -10.76 10.06 4.55
C ARG A 85 -11.92 9.19 5.05
N GLY A 86 -11.62 8.06 5.69
CA GLY A 86 -12.53 6.94 5.84
C GLY A 86 -12.62 6.12 4.54
N TYR A 87 -13.15 4.91 4.65
CA TYR A 87 -13.30 3.99 3.53
C TYR A 87 -14.76 3.85 3.09
N THR A 88 -14.94 3.50 1.82
CA THR A 88 -16.23 3.20 1.22
C THR A 88 -16.10 2.13 0.14
N GLU A 89 -17.08 1.24 0.06
CA GLU A 89 -17.25 0.30 -1.07
C GLU A 89 -18.15 0.88 -2.18
N LEU A 90 -18.53 2.16 -2.03
CA LEU A 90 -19.51 2.84 -2.87
C LEU A 90 -20.77 2.00 -3.04
N TYR A 91 -21.06 1.56 -4.27
CA TYR A 91 -22.32 0.93 -4.66
C TYR A 91 -22.13 -0.53 -5.11
N ILE A 92 -21.03 -1.18 -4.70
CA ILE A 92 -20.72 -2.55 -5.14
C ILE A 92 -21.85 -3.53 -4.83
N ASN A 93 -22.58 -3.31 -3.74
CA ASN A 93 -23.72 -4.12 -3.28
C ASN A 93 -25.10 -3.50 -3.62
N GLY A 94 -25.16 -2.48 -4.49
CA GLY A 94 -26.41 -1.80 -4.83
C GLY A 94 -27.02 -0.94 -3.72
N LYS A 95 -26.37 -0.84 -2.55
CA LYS A 95 -26.84 -0.05 -1.41
C LYS A 95 -26.13 1.29 -1.36
N ARG A 96 -26.89 2.37 -1.10
CA ARG A 96 -26.33 3.71 -0.94
C ARG A 96 -25.90 3.93 0.52
N GLY A 97 -24.70 4.49 0.70
CA GLY A 97 -24.13 4.83 2.00
C GLY A 97 -23.72 6.30 2.10
N LYS A 98 -23.15 6.68 3.25
CA LYS A 98 -22.53 8.01 3.44
C LYS A 98 -21.11 8.01 2.88
N TRP A 99 -20.97 8.48 1.65
CA TRP A 99 -19.70 8.44 0.89
C TRP A 99 -18.94 9.76 0.87
N SER A 100 -19.61 10.86 1.16
CA SER A 100 -19.00 12.18 1.17
C SER A 100 -18.15 12.39 2.42
N SER A 101 -17.02 13.08 2.27
CA SER A 101 -16.21 13.64 3.37
C SER A 101 -16.30 15.18 3.38
N MET A 102 -17.44 15.74 2.97
CA MET A 102 -17.62 17.19 2.73
C MET A 102 -17.34 18.06 3.97
N ASP A 103 -17.69 17.56 5.16
CA ASP A 103 -17.62 18.31 6.42
C ASP A 103 -16.45 17.85 7.33
N ALA A 104 -15.73 16.80 6.93
CA ALA A 104 -14.57 16.32 7.67
C ALA A 104 -13.30 16.85 6.98
N PRO A 105 -12.66 17.89 7.52
CA PRO A 105 -11.35 18.28 7.04
C PRO A 105 -10.43 17.06 7.15
N SER A 106 -9.69 16.79 6.08
CA SER A 106 -9.23 15.45 5.75
C SER A 106 -8.24 14.82 6.75
N ASN A 107 -7.78 15.58 7.75
CA ASN A 107 -6.63 15.27 8.61
C ASN A 107 -7.00 14.96 10.07
N LEU A 108 -8.28 14.65 10.38
CA LEU A 108 -8.71 14.37 11.76
C LEU A 108 -8.19 13.02 12.28
N GLY A 109 -8.24 11.95 11.47
CA GLY A 109 -7.80 10.62 11.88
C GLY A 109 -8.82 9.85 12.72
N THR A 110 -8.38 8.90 13.55
CA THR A 110 -9.25 7.99 14.32
C THR A 110 -9.63 8.58 15.68
N ILE A 111 -10.84 8.34 16.17
CA ILE A 111 -11.26 8.84 17.48
C ILE A 111 -10.49 8.14 18.61
N VAL A 112 -9.89 8.91 19.50
CA VAL A 112 -9.14 8.40 20.66
C VAL A 112 -9.99 8.43 21.91
N GLY A 113 -10.77 9.49 22.07
CA GLY A 113 -11.60 9.71 23.24
C GLY A 113 -12.11 11.13 23.31
N THR A 114 -12.74 11.46 24.42
CA THR A 114 -13.19 12.83 24.71
C THR A 114 -12.35 13.42 25.84
N VAL A 115 -12.02 14.70 25.77
CA VAL A 115 -11.31 15.39 26.85
C VAL A 115 -12.18 15.41 28.10
N ALA A 116 -11.74 14.73 29.15
CA ALA A 116 -12.38 14.69 30.45
C ALA A 116 -11.87 15.79 31.38
N LYS A 117 -10.56 16.10 31.33
CA LYS A 117 -9.97 17.14 32.18
C LYS A 117 -8.74 17.77 31.53
N LEU A 118 -8.56 19.07 31.74
CA LEU A 118 -7.36 19.82 31.31
C LEU A 118 -6.63 20.42 32.51
N LYS A 119 -5.31 20.25 32.56
CA LYS A 119 -4.45 20.89 33.57
C LYS A 119 -3.29 21.61 32.91
N ARG A 120 -3.19 22.92 33.12
CA ARG A 120 -1.99 23.68 32.73
C ARG A 120 -0.83 23.33 33.67
N LYS A 121 0.34 23.08 33.10
CA LYS A 121 1.62 22.91 33.80
C LYS A 121 2.57 24.04 33.37
N ARG A 122 3.67 24.20 34.11
CA ARG A 122 4.66 25.27 33.88
C ARG A 122 5.19 25.29 32.44
N ASP A 123 5.45 24.11 31.87
CA ASP A 123 6.03 23.94 30.53
C ASP A 123 5.11 23.18 29.56
N GLY A 124 3.80 23.09 29.83
CA GLY A 124 2.91 22.29 29.00
C GLY A 124 1.46 22.19 29.49
N MET A 125 0.74 21.25 28.91
CA MET A 125 -0.64 20.91 29.22
C MET A 125 -0.75 19.39 29.43
N GLU A 126 -1.49 18.99 30.46
CA GLU A 126 -1.91 17.60 30.68
C GLU A 126 -3.38 17.47 30.31
N ILE A 127 -3.66 16.55 29.39
CA ILE A 127 -4.99 16.21 28.89
C ILE A 127 -5.33 14.82 29.42
N VAL A 128 -6.48 14.70 30.09
CA VAL A 128 -7.03 13.41 30.52
C VAL A 128 -8.23 13.09 29.66
N LEU A 129 -8.25 11.88 29.09
CA LEU A 129 -9.31 11.41 28.21
C LEU A 129 -10.29 10.49 28.93
N LYS A 130 -11.53 10.46 28.43
CA LYS A 130 -12.49 9.38 28.65
C LYS A 130 -12.63 8.57 27.37
N ALA A 131 -12.74 7.25 27.51
CA ALA A 131 -13.01 6.36 26.39
C ALA A 131 -14.31 6.78 25.71
N ASP A 132 -14.34 6.69 24.38
CA ASP A 132 -15.57 6.89 23.62
C ASP A 132 -16.19 5.51 23.33
N ALA A 133 -17.51 5.39 23.30
CA ALA A 133 -18.16 4.12 22.95
C ALA A 133 -17.77 3.65 21.53
N SER A 134 -17.31 4.57 20.68
CA SER A 134 -16.81 4.31 19.33
C SER A 134 -15.29 4.14 19.22
N SER A 135 -14.52 4.31 20.31
CA SER A 135 -13.08 3.99 20.32
C SER A 135 -12.88 2.48 20.51
N SER A 136 -13.35 1.69 19.54
CA SER A 136 -13.02 0.28 19.45
C SER A 136 -11.63 0.13 18.86
N GLY A 137 -10.61 0.12 19.71
CA GLY A 137 -9.34 -0.51 19.36
C GLY A 137 -9.63 -1.97 18.98
N ALA A 138 -8.91 -2.49 18.00
CA ALA A 138 -9.12 -3.81 17.39
C ALA A 138 -8.91 -5.04 18.33
N ASN A 139 -8.94 -4.85 19.64
CA ASN A 139 -9.01 -5.91 20.64
C ASN A 139 -9.92 -5.41 21.77
N GLY A 140 -10.97 -6.19 22.10
CA GLY A 140 -12.02 -5.88 23.08
C GLY A 140 -11.57 -5.74 24.54
N SER A 141 -10.42 -5.12 24.79
CA SER A 141 -9.96 -4.74 26.11
C SER A 141 -10.74 -3.52 26.60
N ARG A 142 -11.22 -3.58 27.84
CA ARG A 142 -11.87 -2.47 28.57
C ARG A 142 -10.90 -1.31 28.89
N GLY A 143 -9.72 -1.28 28.28
CA GLY A 143 -8.72 -0.22 28.35
C GLY A 143 -8.68 0.52 27.02
N GLY A 144 -8.65 1.85 27.04
CA GLY A 144 -8.79 2.66 25.83
C GLY A 144 -7.63 2.53 24.85
N THR A 145 -7.64 3.39 23.83
CA THR A 145 -6.69 3.36 22.70
C THR A 145 -5.24 3.43 23.17
N GLU A 146 -4.40 2.53 22.66
CA GLU A 146 -2.95 2.55 22.90
C GLU A 146 -2.32 3.80 22.30
N LEU A 147 -1.57 4.54 23.11
CA LEU A 147 -0.90 5.79 22.75
C LEU A 147 0.61 5.63 22.81
N HIS A 148 1.30 6.39 21.96
CA HIS A 148 2.75 6.38 21.87
C HIS A 148 3.32 7.80 21.94
N ASN A 149 4.48 7.94 22.59
CA ASN A 149 5.19 9.22 22.61
C ASN A 149 5.48 9.71 21.19
N GLY A 150 5.15 10.97 20.92
CA GLY A 150 5.28 11.59 19.61
C GLY A 150 4.04 11.50 18.73
N ASP A 151 2.94 10.87 19.18
CA ASP A 151 1.69 10.82 18.44
C ASP A 151 1.16 12.22 18.07
N GLY A 152 0.51 12.28 16.91
CA GLY A 152 -0.22 13.45 16.44
C GLY A 152 -1.70 13.35 16.80
N PHE A 153 -2.21 14.41 17.42
CA PHE A 153 -3.61 14.54 17.81
C PHE A 153 -4.25 15.74 17.12
N ALA A 154 -5.56 15.67 16.90
CA ALA A 154 -6.34 16.71 16.27
C ALA A 154 -7.74 16.84 16.88
N PHE A 155 -8.27 18.05 16.86
CA PHE A 155 -9.66 18.35 17.21
C PHE A 155 -10.21 19.46 16.31
N ILE A 156 -11.53 19.67 16.36
CA ILE A 156 -12.23 20.68 15.56
C ILE A 156 -12.57 21.86 16.48
N ASN A 157 -12.18 23.08 16.08
CA ASN A 157 -12.54 24.34 16.72
C ASN A 157 -13.14 25.29 15.69
N ASP A 158 -14.32 25.89 15.94
CA ASP A 158 -14.96 26.94 15.11
C ASP A 158 -14.81 26.76 13.57
N SER A 159 -14.90 25.52 13.09
CA SER A 159 -14.75 25.09 11.68
C SER A 159 -13.32 24.89 11.13
N ALA A 160 -12.29 24.89 11.98
CA ALA A 160 -10.90 24.56 11.64
C ALA A 160 -10.40 23.30 12.39
N ILE A 161 -9.43 22.59 11.81
CA ILE A 161 -8.68 21.55 12.54
C ILE A 161 -7.51 22.20 13.25
N VAL A 162 -7.41 21.96 14.55
CA VAL A 162 -6.20 22.25 15.33
C VAL A 162 -5.50 20.92 15.60
N GLY A 163 -4.26 20.81 15.13
CA GLY A 163 -3.39 19.66 15.35
C GLY A 163 -2.30 19.97 16.36
N PHE A 164 -1.94 18.99 17.20
CA PHE A 164 -0.82 19.10 18.13
C PHE A 164 -0.11 17.75 18.29
N ARG A 165 1.12 17.81 18.79
CA ARG A 165 1.94 16.63 19.09
C ARG A 165 1.90 16.33 20.58
N GLY A 166 1.69 15.06 20.93
CA GLY A 166 1.87 14.57 22.29
C GLY A 166 3.34 14.21 22.55
N ASP A 167 3.91 14.75 23.62
CA ASP A 167 5.30 14.50 24.00
C ASP A 167 5.41 13.21 24.83
N VAL A 168 4.55 13.07 25.84
CA VAL A 168 4.40 11.84 26.65
C VAL A 168 2.95 11.40 26.60
N CYS A 169 2.71 10.22 26.04
CA CYS A 169 1.36 9.70 25.80
C CYS A 169 1.24 8.31 26.40
N GLU A 170 0.32 8.16 27.36
CA GLU A 170 0.02 6.90 28.02
C GLU A 170 -1.44 6.95 28.43
N TRP A 171 -2.28 6.04 27.90
CA TRP A 171 -3.71 6.10 28.17
C TRP A 171 -4.04 6.14 29.68
N PRO A 172 -4.93 7.03 30.16
CA PRO A 172 -5.74 8.01 29.43
C PRO A 172 -5.14 9.42 29.37
N ARG A 173 -3.83 9.58 29.58
CA ARG A 173 -3.13 10.85 29.77
C ARG A 173 -2.24 11.20 28.58
N ILE A 174 -2.29 12.47 28.17
CA ILE A 174 -1.40 13.05 27.16
C ILE A 174 -0.77 14.31 27.75
N LEU A 175 0.54 14.40 27.65
CA LEU A 175 1.33 15.60 27.97
C LEU A 175 1.83 16.21 26.67
N CYS A 176 1.58 17.49 26.48
CA CYS A 176 1.99 18.22 25.29
C CYS A 176 2.31 19.68 25.61
N LYS A 177 2.81 20.41 24.62
CA LYS A 177 2.86 21.88 24.67
C LYS A 177 1.44 22.47 24.85
N PRO A 178 1.31 23.71 25.35
CA PRO A 178 0.01 24.37 25.45
C PRO A 178 -0.70 24.39 24.09
N VAL A 179 -1.97 23.95 24.10
CA VAL A 179 -2.83 23.91 22.92
C VAL A 179 -3.95 24.92 23.15
N ASP A 180 -4.05 25.90 22.25
CA ASP A 180 -5.10 26.91 22.32
C ASP A 180 -6.47 26.32 21.96
N ASP A 181 -7.52 26.87 22.56
CA ASP A 181 -8.93 26.52 22.31
C ASP A 181 -9.37 25.07 22.57
N LEU A 182 -8.51 24.23 23.13
CA LEU A 182 -8.91 22.90 23.60
C LEU A 182 -9.77 23.02 24.87
N ARG A 183 -10.98 22.46 24.85
CA ARG A 183 -11.93 22.51 25.97
C ARG A 183 -12.30 21.12 26.48
N GLU A 184 -12.69 21.02 27.74
CA GLU A 184 -13.30 19.80 28.29
C GLU A 184 -14.58 19.45 27.51
N GLY A 185 -14.81 18.17 27.26
CA GLY A 185 -15.88 17.68 26.39
C GLY A 185 -15.54 17.62 24.90
N THR A 186 -14.40 18.15 24.47
CA THR A 186 -13.97 18.10 23.06
C THR A 186 -13.58 16.68 22.64
N LYS A 187 -14.02 16.23 21.45
CA LYS A 187 -13.58 14.96 20.87
C LYS A 187 -12.17 15.09 20.31
N LEU A 188 -11.30 14.16 20.71
CA LEU A 188 -9.92 14.12 20.27
C LEU A 188 -9.70 12.94 19.31
N TYR A 189 -8.99 13.22 18.22
CA TYR A 189 -8.67 12.26 17.18
C TYR A 189 -7.14 12.10 17.07
N ARG A 190 -6.67 10.95 16.61
CA ARG A 190 -5.25 10.65 16.34
C ARG A 190 -5.06 10.64 14.83
N ASN A 191 -4.25 11.57 14.34
CA ASN A 191 -3.95 11.71 12.92
C ASN A 191 -2.54 11.28 12.53
N ALA A 192 -1.67 10.99 13.50
CA ALA A 192 -0.38 10.35 13.29
C ALA A 192 -0.08 9.35 14.41
N ASP A 193 0.22 8.11 14.04
CA ASP A 193 0.71 7.06 14.93
C ASP A 193 2.24 7.00 14.84
N ALA A 194 2.93 7.56 15.83
CA ALA A 194 4.38 7.70 15.79
C ALA A 194 5.12 6.36 15.96
N ALA A 195 4.49 5.36 16.57
CA ALA A 195 5.08 4.01 16.61
C ALA A 195 4.96 3.35 15.25
N PHE A 196 3.79 3.46 14.61
CA PHE A 196 3.57 2.88 13.29
C PHE A 196 4.46 3.51 12.23
N GLU A 197 4.61 4.84 12.22
CA GLU A 197 5.54 5.52 11.30
C GLU A 197 6.99 5.04 11.46
N ARG A 198 7.45 4.87 12.71
CA ARG A 198 8.79 4.30 12.97
C ARG A 198 8.91 2.84 12.53
N GLU A 199 7.85 2.06 12.66
CA GLU A 199 7.81 0.67 12.19
C GLU A 199 7.89 0.60 10.66
N LEU A 200 7.12 1.44 9.95
CA LEU A 200 7.13 1.57 8.49
C LEU A 200 8.50 1.96 7.91
N GLU A 201 9.31 2.68 8.68
CA GLU A 201 10.66 3.09 8.28
C GLU A 201 11.71 2.02 8.59
N LYS A 202 11.64 1.39 9.77
CA LYS A 202 12.69 0.46 10.23
C LYS A 202 12.49 -0.96 9.74
N ASN A 203 11.24 -1.40 9.59
CA ASN A 203 10.89 -2.77 9.27
C ASN A 203 10.32 -2.83 7.85
N LEU A 204 11.15 -2.49 6.87
CA LEU A 204 10.77 -2.58 5.47
C LEU A 204 10.81 -4.05 5.01
N PRO A 205 9.75 -4.53 4.32
CA PRO A 205 9.74 -5.88 3.78
C PRO A 205 10.80 -6.04 2.68
N LYS A 206 11.27 -7.27 2.49
CA LYS A 206 12.26 -7.60 1.47
C LYS A 206 11.66 -8.55 0.47
N ARG A 207 11.88 -8.27 -0.82
CA ARG A 207 11.56 -9.18 -1.91
C ARG A 207 12.82 -9.97 -2.26
N GLU A 208 12.70 -11.28 -2.26
CA GLU A 208 13.78 -12.22 -2.58
C GLU A 208 13.36 -13.09 -3.76
N ILE A 209 14.27 -13.21 -4.73
CA ILE A 209 14.11 -14.06 -5.92
C ILE A 209 15.00 -15.29 -5.71
N LYS A 210 14.42 -16.50 -5.79
CA LYS A 210 15.19 -17.74 -5.67
C LYS A 210 16.11 -17.91 -6.88
N VAL A 211 17.36 -18.28 -6.62
CA VAL A 211 18.35 -18.64 -7.65
C VAL A 211 19.02 -19.94 -7.27
N GLU A 212 18.97 -20.91 -8.16
CA GLU A 212 19.66 -22.18 -8.00
C GLU A 212 21.05 -22.08 -8.63
N LEU A 213 22.07 -22.49 -7.88
CA LEU A 213 23.46 -22.51 -8.30
C LEU A 213 23.92 -23.95 -8.53
N ARG A 214 24.64 -24.17 -9.63
CA ARG A 214 25.40 -25.39 -9.91
C ARG A 214 26.85 -24.99 -10.11
N VAL A 215 27.74 -25.59 -9.34
CA VAL A 215 29.17 -25.24 -9.37
C VAL A 215 29.97 -26.42 -9.87
N ALA A 216 30.79 -26.20 -10.87
CA ALA A 216 31.75 -27.17 -11.38
C ALA A 216 33.17 -26.62 -11.24
N VAL A 217 34.11 -27.44 -10.79
CA VAL A 217 35.52 -27.06 -10.63
C VAL A 217 36.41 -27.95 -11.49
N HIS A 218 37.20 -27.33 -12.36
CA HIS A 218 38.02 -28.02 -13.36
C HIS A 218 39.46 -27.50 -13.39
N GLY A 219 40.39 -28.36 -13.81
CA GLY A 219 41.79 -28.00 -14.03
C GLY A 219 42.45 -27.37 -12.79
N ARG A 220 43.30 -26.36 -13.01
CA ARG A 220 44.04 -25.66 -11.95
C ARG A 220 43.19 -24.57 -11.24
N TRP A 221 41.91 -24.87 -10.96
CA TRP A 221 40.92 -23.98 -10.31
C TRP A 221 40.16 -23.01 -11.21
N ASN A 222 39.68 -23.52 -12.35
CA ASN A 222 38.58 -22.88 -13.06
C ASN A 222 37.27 -23.29 -12.38
N ILE A 223 36.53 -22.32 -11.87
CA ILE A 223 35.27 -22.51 -11.15
C ILE A 223 34.17 -21.95 -12.04
N GLU A 224 33.28 -22.80 -12.50
CA GLU A 224 32.13 -22.41 -13.29
C GLU A 224 30.88 -22.43 -12.41
N ILE A 225 30.25 -21.27 -12.25
CA ILE A 225 28.99 -21.15 -11.53
C ILE A 225 27.89 -20.94 -12.55
N THR A 226 27.04 -21.96 -12.74
CA THR A 226 25.78 -21.80 -13.47
C THR A 226 24.71 -21.34 -12.48
N ALA A 227 24.03 -20.25 -12.79
CA ALA A 227 22.92 -19.75 -11.98
C ALA A 227 21.63 -19.72 -12.80
N GLU A 228 20.55 -20.23 -12.20
CA GLU A 228 19.20 -20.27 -12.79
C GLU A 228 18.22 -19.65 -11.80
N SER A 229 17.65 -18.52 -12.19
CA SER A 229 16.66 -17.79 -11.39
C SER A 229 15.25 -18.30 -11.64
N GLU A 230 14.36 -18.17 -10.64
CA GLU A 230 12.94 -18.55 -10.79
C GLU A 230 12.20 -17.77 -11.89
N ASP A 231 12.71 -16.60 -12.29
CA ASP A 231 12.16 -15.84 -13.42
C ASP A 231 12.74 -16.24 -14.78
N GLY A 232 13.50 -17.33 -14.84
CA GLY A 232 13.96 -17.98 -16.07
C GLY A 232 15.27 -17.44 -16.62
N ARG A 233 15.93 -16.47 -15.97
CA ARG A 233 17.27 -16.04 -16.37
C ARG A 233 18.29 -17.11 -16.02
N LYS A 234 19.18 -17.39 -16.96
CA LYS A 234 20.28 -18.36 -16.85
C LYS A 234 21.59 -17.69 -17.21
N LEU A 235 22.63 -17.97 -16.44
CA LEU A 235 23.98 -17.48 -16.68
C LEU A 235 25.02 -18.53 -16.32
N LEU A 236 26.20 -18.37 -16.92
CA LEU A 236 27.41 -19.11 -16.61
C LEU A 236 28.49 -18.08 -16.27
N CYS A 237 28.92 -18.04 -15.02
CA CYS A 237 30.00 -17.18 -14.56
C CYS A 237 31.27 -18.00 -14.35
N PRO A 238 32.28 -17.85 -15.23
CA PRO A 238 33.59 -18.44 -15.02
C PRO A 238 34.41 -17.59 -14.04
N PHE A 239 35.01 -18.25 -13.06
CA PHE A 239 35.96 -17.66 -12.13
C PHE A 239 37.27 -18.45 -12.18
N LYS A 240 38.39 -17.75 -11.99
CA LYS A 240 39.69 -18.38 -11.85
C LYS A 240 40.24 -18.05 -10.48
N ALA A 241 40.63 -19.08 -9.72
CA ALA A 241 41.24 -18.90 -8.41
C ALA A 241 42.74 -19.17 -8.47
N GLU A 242 43.52 -18.27 -7.89
CA GLU A 242 44.92 -18.53 -7.55
C GLU A 242 44.96 -19.00 -6.11
N ALA A 243 44.92 -20.32 -5.93
CA ALA A 243 44.81 -20.96 -4.62
C ALA A 243 45.59 -22.27 -4.57
N ASP A 244 45.99 -22.66 -3.37
CA ASP A 244 46.46 -24.01 -3.09
C ASP A 244 45.27 -24.98 -2.98
N THR A 245 45.55 -26.28 -3.08
CA THR A 245 44.55 -27.32 -2.83
C THR A 245 44.09 -27.25 -1.38
N ALA A 246 42.79 -27.32 -1.14
CA ALA A 246 42.27 -27.39 0.22
C ALA A 246 42.69 -28.71 0.90
N GLU A 247 43.29 -28.61 2.08
CA GLU A 247 43.72 -29.77 2.87
C GLU A 247 42.54 -30.69 3.26
N ASN A 248 41.37 -30.09 3.51
CA ASN A 248 40.14 -30.81 3.83
C ASN A 248 39.04 -30.46 2.82
N ARG A 249 38.78 -31.41 1.91
CA ARG A 249 37.75 -31.29 0.86
C ARG A 249 36.35 -31.10 1.42
N GLU A 250 35.97 -31.83 2.46
CA GLU A 250 34.62 -31.74 3.04
C GLU A 250 34.36 -30.36 3.65
N ARG A 251 35.36 -29.83 4.36
CA ARG A 251 35.30 -28.47 4.95
C ARG A 251 35.21 -27.40 3.86
N ALA A 252 36.00 -27.51 2.80
CA ALA A 252 35.94 -26.59 1.66
C ALA A 252 34.58 -26.64 0.95
N ALA A 253 34.05 -27.84 0.71
CA ALA A 253 32.74 -28.05 0.10
C ALA A 253 31.61 -27.48 0.98
N SER A 254 31.67 -27.70 2.29
CA SER A 254 30.71 -27.15 3.25
C SER A 254 30.74 -25.62 3.26
N MET A 255 31.94 -25.02 3.25
CA MET A 255 32.09 -23.57 3.22
C MET A 255 31.56 -22.97 1.91
N LEU A 256 31.83 -23.60 0.77
CA LEU A 256 31.26 -23.20 -0.52
C LEU A 256 29.73 -23.23 -0.50
N ARG A 257 29.13 -24.34 -0.05
CA ARG A 257 27.67 -24.47 0.09
C ARG A 257 27.09 -23.39 1.00
N GLU A 258 27.66 -23.22 2.18
CA GLU A 258 27.14 -22.26 3.16
C GLU A 258 27.27 -20.82 2.68
N GLN A 259 28.42 -20.42 2.11
CA GLN A 259 28.60 -19.05 1.66
C GLN A 259 27.88 -18.77 0.34
N LEU A 260 27.91 -19.67 -0.65
CA LEU A 260 27.20 -19.43 -1.92
C LEU A 260 25.68 -19.43 -1.75
N SER A 261 25.13 -20.20 -0.80
CA SER A 261 23.67 -20.24 -0.53
C SER A 261 23.18 -19.12 0.39
N LYS A 262 23.94 -18.02 0.51
CA LYS A 262 23.50 -16.81 1.23
C LYS A 262 22.87 -15.81 0.27
N ARG A 263 22.26 -14.78 0.82
CA ARG A 263 21.71 -13.67 0.05
C ARG A 263 22.80 -12.81 -0.61
N ALA A 264 22.53 -12.31 -1.82
CA ALA A 264 23.17 -11.10 -2.36
C ALA A 264 22.16 -10.30 -3.20
N GLY A 265 22.12 -8.98 -3.00
CA GLY A 265 21.14 -8.11 -3.68
C GLY A 265 19.69 -8.50 -3.38
N HIS A 266 18.92 -8.79 -4.44
CA HIS A 266 17.53 -9.26 -4.38
C HIS A 266 17.41 -10.78 -4.45
N TYR A 267 18.52 -11.51 -4.42
CA TYR A 267 18.55 -12.94 -4.70
C TYR A 267 18.82 -13.75 -3.43
N ASN A 268 18.05 -14.81 -3.26
CA ASN A 268 18.34 -15.87 -2.30
C ASN A 268 18.88 -17.07 -3.08
N PHE A 269 20.16 -17.38 -2.87
CA PHE A 269 20.86 -18.41 -3.60
C PHE A 269 20.77 -19.76 -2.90
N ASP A 270 20.75 -20.83 -3.68
CA ASP A 270 20.69 -22.20 -3.21
C ASP A 270 21.67 -23.07 -4.03
N LEU A 271 22.74 -23.57 -3.40
CA LEU A 271 23.72 -24.40 -4.09
C LEU A 271 23.21 -25.85 -4.21
N VAL A 272 22.61 -26.17 -5.36
CA VAL A 272 21.97 -27.47 -5.59
C VAL A 272 22.95 -28.56 -6.03
N SER A 273 24.07 -28.22 -6.67
CA SER A 273 25.12 -29.18 -7.03
C SER A 273 26.53 -28.59 -6.93
N LEU A 274 27.48 -29.42 -6.54
CA LEU A 274 28.92 -29.11 -6.51
C LEU A 274 29.69 -30.30 -7.09
N GLU A 275 30.24 -30.13 -8.28
CA GLU A 275 30.99 -31.13 -9.02
C GLU A 275 32.47 -30.76 -9.02
N ALA A 276 33.27 -31.49 -8.23
CA ALA A 276 34.69 -31.24 -8.09
C ALA A 276 35.42 -32.47 -7.55
N ASP A 277 36.49 -32.89 -8.23
CA ASP A 277 37.39 -33.94 -7.73
C ASP A 277 38.20 -33.40 -6.55
N THR A 278 38.86 -32.27 -6.75
CA THR A 278 39.58 -31.50 -5.73
C THR A 278 39.01 -30.09 -5.62
N LEU A 279 39.19 -29.44 -4.47
CA LEU A 279 38.69 -28.09 -4.23
C LEU A 279 39.85 -27.13 -3.88
N PRO A 280 39.80 -25.88 -4.38
CA PRO A 280 40.75 -24.85 -3.99
C PRO A 280 40.48 -24.37 -2.56
N PHE A 281 41.53 -23.95 -1.86
CA PHE A 281 41.39 -23.18 -0.63
C PHE A 281 40.96 -21.75 -0.95
N LEU A 282 39.67 -21.46 -0.81
CA LEU A 282 39.11 -20.13 -1.03
C LEU A 282 38.79 -19.45 0.30
N SER A 283 39.11 -18.16 0.40
CA SER A 283 38.67 -17.36 1.53
C SER A 283 37.15 -17.11 1.47
N VAL A 284 36.52 -16.88 2.64
CA VAL A 284 35.11 -16.45 2.72
C VAL A 284 34.88 -15.17 1.92
N ALA A 285 35.84 -14.24 1.90
CA ALA A 285 35.75 -13.02 1.12
C ALA A 285 35.67 -13.31 -0.38
N THR A 286 36.51 -14.22 -0.88
CA THR A 286 36.52 -14.64 -2.30
C THR A 286 35.18 -15.25 -2.71
N ILE A 287 34.64 -16.16 -1.91
CA ILE A 287 33.35 -16.82 -2.20
C ILE A 287 32.20 -15.81 -2.16
N ASN A 288 32.22 -14.88 -1.19
CA ASN A 288 31.25 -13.80 -1.11
C ASN A 288 31.32 -12.87 -2.33
N SER A 289 32.51 -12.57 -2.85
CA SER A 289 32.69 -11.77 -4.07
C SER A 289 32.15 -12.48 -5.30
N MET A 290 32.42 -13.79 -5.46
CA MET A 290 31.83 -14.59 -6.56
C MET A 290 30.30 -14.52 -6.53
N ARG A 291 29.67 -14.72 -5.36
CA ARG A 291 28.21 -14.62 -5.20
C ARG A 291 27.66 -13.24 -5.57
N ARG A 292 28.37 -12.16 -5.22
CA ARG A 292 27.96 -10.79 -5.55
C ARG A 292 28.05 -10.52 -7.05
N LEU A 293 29.11 -10.99 -7.71
CA LEU A 293 29.27 -10.88 -9.16
C LEU A 293 28.16 -11.62 -9.92
N VAL A 294 27.81 -12.83 -9.48
CA VAL A 294 26.64 -13.58 -10.02
C VAL A 294 25.34 -12.78 -9.90
N ALA A 295 25.13 -12.08 -8.77
CA ALA A 295 23.96 -11.22 -8.58
C ALA A 295 23.98 -9.96 -9.48
N GLU A 296 25.15 -9.35 -9.67
CA GLU A 296 25.33 -8.19 -10.56
C GLU A 296 25.08 -8.56 -12.02
N ASP A 297 25.58 -9.72 -12.46
CA ASP A 297 25.35 -10.25 -13.81
C ASP A 297 23.86 -10.54 -14.04
N LEU A 298 23.15 -11.07 -13.03
CA LEU A 298 21.70 -11.24 -13.08
C LEU A 298 20.93 -9.93 -13.22
N ASP A 299 21.38 -8.87 -12.52
CA ASP A 299 20.75 -7.55 -12.56
C ASP A 299 20.95 -6.83 -13.90
N ALA A 300 22.03 -7.15 -14.63
CA ALA A 300 22.27 -6.65 -15.99
C ALA A 300 21.36 -7.30 -17.04
N MET A 301 20.71 -8.42 -16.72
CA MET A 301 19.80 -9.12 -17.64
C MET A 301 18.37 -8.58 -17.54
N PRO A 302 17.62 -8.52 -18.66
CA PRO A 302 16.19 -8.26 -18.64
C PRO A 302 15.46 -9.30 -17.78
N ARG A 303 14.54 -8.83 -16.95
CA ARG A 303 13.75 -9.69 -16.05
C ARG A 303 12.75 -10.54 -16.83
N GLY A 304 12.52 -11.75 -16.34
CA GLY A 304 11.45 -12.59 -16.85
C GLY A 304 10.09 -11.93 -16.68
N THR A 305 9.15 -12.27 -17.57
CA THR A 305 7.76 -11.81 -17.48
C THR A 305 6.83 -12.99 -17.28
N ILE A 306 5.79 -12.78 -16.46
CA ILE A 306 4.71 -13.74 -16.31
C ILE A 306 3.65 -13.36 -17.35
N PRO A 307 3.35 -14.21 -18.34
CA PRO A 307 2.26 -13.92 -19.26
C PRO A 307 0.95 -13.89 -18.49
N MET A 308 0.20 -12.80 -18.66
CA MET A 308 -1.18 -12.75 -18.20
C MET A 308 -2.02 -13.66 -19.09
N LEU A 309 -2.56 -14.72 -18.49
CA LEU A 309 -3.52 -15.61 -19.15
C LEU A 309 -4.77 -14.77 -19.48
N ASN A 310 -5.34 -14.97 -20.68
CA ASN A 310 -6.61 -14.36 -21.13
C ASN A 310 -6.61 -12.89 -21.57
N VAL A 311 -5.46 -12.24 -21.81
CA VAL A 311 -5.47 -10.84 -22.33
C VAL A 311 -5.84 -10.76 -23.82
N ARG A 312 -5.78 -11.87 -24.56
CA ARG A 312 -5.95 -11.89 -26.03
C ARG A 312 -7.38 -11.65 -26.53
N GLU A 313 -8.42 -11.67 -25.69
CA GLU A 313 -9.77 -11.21 -26.08
C GLU A 313 -10.01 -9.72 -25.78
N ALA A 314 -9.24 -9.11 -24.87
CA ALA A 314 -9.39 -7.69 -24.52
C ALA A 314 -8.78 -6.75 -25.58
N THR A 315 -7.76 -7.20 -26.32
CA THR A 315 -7.16 -6.42 -27.43
C THR A 315 -8.09 -6.27 -28.63
N ALA A 316 -9.05 -7.17 -28.83
CA ALA A 316 -10.06 -7.02 -29.88
C ALA A 316 -11.00 -5.83 -29.57
N LEU A 317 -11.41 -5.67 -28.30
CA LEU A 317 -12.22 -4.53 -27.85
C LEU A 317 -11.43 -3.20 -27.88
N ALA A 318 -10.14 -3.22 -27.53
CA ALA A 318 -9.32 -2.01 -27.52
C ALA A 318 -9.04 -1.47 -28.94
N ASN A 319 -8.93 -2.36 -29.93
CA ASN A 319 -8.73 -1.96 -31.32
C ASN A 319 -10.01 -1.41 -31.98
N GLU A 320 -11.20 -1.85 -31.59
CA GLU A 320 -12.46 -1.23 -32.05
C GLU A 320 -12.60 0.23 -31.55
N VAL A 321 -12.13 0.53 -30.33
CA VAL A 321 -12.17 1.89 -29.77
C VAL A 321 -11.14 2.83 -30.42
N ALA A 322 -10.00 2.30 -30.88
CA ALA A 322 -8.94 3.11 -31.50
C ALA A 322 -9.28 3.59 -32.93
N VAL A 323 -10.18 2.90 -33.64
CA VAL A 323 -10.53 3.20 -35.05
C VAL A 323 -11.60 4.31 -35.18
N SER A 324 -12.25 4.73 -34.09
CA SER A 324 -13.26 5.81 -34.10
C SER A 324 -12.73 7.18 -33.63
N LYS A 325 -11.52 7.58 -34.03
CA LYS A 325 -11.03 8.94 -33.81
C LYS A 325 -11.02 9.75 -35.11
N ASN A 326 -12.21 10.19 -35.53
CA ASN A 326 -12.37 11.37 -36.40
C ASN A 326 -13.75 12.03 -36.25
N LYS A 327 -14.12 12.31 -34.99
CA LYS A 327 -15.09 13.33 -34.60
C LYS A 327 -14.72 13.78 -33.19
N VAL A 328 -14.40 15.06 -33.02
CA VAL A 328 -14.28 15.67 -31.68
C VAL A 328 -15.72 15.82 -31.16
N VAL A 329 -16.25 14.74 -30.57
CA VAL A 329 -17.49 14.82 -29.81
C VAL A 329 -17.12 15.31 -28.43
N ALA A 330 -17.83 16.32 -27.91
CA ALA A 330 -17.67 16.71 -26.51
C ALA A 330 -17.97 15.50 -25.62
N GLU A 331 -16.98 15.04 -24.87
CA GLU A 331 -17.10 13.91 -23.94
C GLU A 331 -17.15 14.41 -22.50
N PRO A 332 -17.87 13.71 -21.59
CA PRO A 332 -17.87 14.06 -20.19
C PRO A 332 -16.47 13.86 -19.59
N LEU A 333 -16.02 14.84 -18.80
CA LEU A 333 -14.76 14.76 -18.05
C LEU A 333 -14.77 13.64 -17.00
N MET A 334 -15.95 13.32 -16.47
CA MET A 334 -16.15 12.32 -15.43
C MET A 334 -17.57 11.78 -15.49
N ARG A 335 -17.72 10.47 -15.26
CA ARG A 335 -19.00 9.80 -14.95
C ARG A 335 -18.89 9.13 -13.59
N SER A 336 -19.94 9.18 -12.78
CA SER A 336 -19.94 8.58 -11.45
C SER A 336 -21.34 8.23 -10.96
N ARG A 337 -21.44 7.16 -10.16
CA ARG A 337 -22.64 6.87 -9.36
C ARG A 337 -22.74 7.72 -8.09
N TYR A 338 -21.65 8.37 -7.68
CA TYR A 338 -21.74 9.45 -6.71
C TYR A 338 -22.53 10.61 -7.31
N CYS A 339 -23.47 11.16 -6.56
CA CYS A 339 -24.46 12.07 -7.09
C CYS A 339 -24.62 13.26 -6.15
N ILE A 340 -24.19 14.44 -6.60
CA ILE A 340 -24.26 15.68 -5.80
C ILE A 340 -25.71 16.04 -5.46
N LYS A 341 -26.68 15.77 -6.36
CA LYS A 341 -28.11 15.97 -6.04
C LYS A 341 -28.50 15.22 -4.77
N TYR A 342 -28.12 13.96 -4.64
CA TYR A 342 -28.41 13.17 -3.45
C TYR A 342 -27.78 13.74 -2.19
N GLU A 343 -26.50 14.11 -2.27
CA GLU A 343 -25.76 14.65 -1.12
C GLU A 343 -26.34 15.99 -0.63
N LEU A 344 -26.95 16.77 -1.53
CA LEU A 344 -27.59 18.04 -1.22
C LEU A 344 -29.08 17.92 -0.85
N GLY A 345 -29.64 16.71 -0.75
CA GLY A 345 -31.07 16.53 -0.46
C GLY A 345 -31.99 16.77 -1.65
N MET A 346 -31.45 16.80 -2.87
CA MET A 346 -32.11 17.16 -4.12
C MET A 346 -32.36 15.96 -5.05
N CYS A 347 -32.27 14.72 -4.56
CA CYS A 347 -32.52 13.53 -5.38
C CYS A 347 -34.03 13.28 -5.56
N PRO A 348 -34.56 13.29 -6.79
CA PRO A 348 -35.97 13.02 -7.02
C PRO A 348 -36.35 11.57 -6.69
N ILE A 349 -35.44 10.61 -6.90
CA ILE A 349 -35.72 9.17 -6.72
C ILE A 349 -35.74 8.77 -5.23
N HIS A 350 -34.76 9.23 -4.45
CA HIS A 350 -34.60 8.79 -3.07
C HIS A 350 -35.14 9.77 -2.03
N GLN A 351 -35.32 11.04 -2.40
CA GLN A 351 -35.71 12.11 -1.47
C GLN A 351 -36.98 12.84 -1.92
N GLY A 352 -37.59 12.47 -3.06
CA GLY A 352 -38.80 13.10 -3.58
C GLY A 352 -38.65 14.60 -3.88
N ALA A 353 -37.40 15.06 -4.07
CA ALA A 353 -37.11 16.47 -4.28
C ALA A 353 -37.64 16.96 -5.63
N ARG A 354 -38.10 18.21 -5.66
CA ARG A 354 -38.46 18.92 -6.89
C ARG A 354 -37.23 19.14 -7.76
N ASP A 355 -37.45 19.46 -9.04
CA ASP A 355 -36.33 19.76 -9.93
C ASP A 355 -35.51 20.94 -9.39
N SER A 356 -34.21 20.73 -9.29
CA SER A 356 -33.24 21.71 -8.80
C SER A 356 -32.79 22.69 -9.90
N GLY A 357 -33.22 22.47 -11.16
CA GLY A 357 -32.64 23.12 -12.32
C GLY A 357 -31.19 22.66 -12.59
N PRO A 358 -30.47 23.35 -13.49
CA PRO A 358 -29.10 23.01 -13.83
C PRO A 358 -28.14 23.31 -12.67
N LEU A 359 -27.20 22.40 -12.42
CA LEU A 359 -26.19 22.55 -11.38
C LEU A 359 -24.80 22.67 -12.01
N PHE A 360 -23.94 23.46 -11.38
CA PHE A 360 -22.58 23.73 -11.83
C PHE A 360 -21.59 23.59 -10.68
N LEU A 361 -20.39 23.10 -10.97
CA LEU A 361 -19.23 23.15 -10.08
C LEU A 361 -18.30 24.28 -10.51
N PHE A 362 -17.77 25.00 -9.53
CA PHE A 362 -16.72 25.99 -9.73
C PHE A 362 -15.44 25.49 -9.09
N ASN A 363 -14.37 25.35 -9.87
CA ASN A 363 -13.08 24.86 -9.38
C ASN A 363 -11.94 25.54 -10.14
N ASN A 364 -11.01 26.19 -9.42
CA ASN A 364 -9.84 26.86 -10.00
C ASN A 364 -10.17 27.78 -11.19
N GLY A 365 -11.18 28.63 -11.04
CA GLY A 365 -11.63 29.56 -12.08
C GLY A 365 -12.42 28.93 -13.23
N ARG A 366 -12.60 27.61 -13.25
CA ARG A 366 -13.39 26.90 -14.26
C ARG A 366 -14.80 26.61 -13.75
N ARG A 367 -15.77 26.79 -14.63
CA ARG A 367 -17.16 26.36 -14.43
C ARG A 367 -17.39 25.03 -15.16
N LEU A 368 -17.97 24.06 -14.47
CA LEU A 368 -18.21 22.72 -14.97
C LEU A 368 -19.69 22.37 -14.83
N ALA A 369 -20.33 21.96 -15.91
CA ALA A 369 -21.75 21.60 -15.90
C ALA A 369 -21.97 20.18 -15.36
N LEU A 370 -23.00 20.01 -14.54
CA LEU A 370 -23.43 18.70 -14.05
C LEU A 370 -24.67 18.24 -14.80
N LYS A 371 -24.60 17.03 -15.38
CA LYS A 371 -25.75 16.34 -15.96
C LYS A 371 -26.07 15.10 -15.13
N PHE A 372 -27.36 14.76 -15.04
CA PHE A 372 -27.85 13.67 -14.20
C PHE A 372 -28.77 12.76 -14.99
N ASP A 373 -28.40 11.48 -15.10
CA ASP A 373 -29.31 10.42 -15.51
C ASP A 373 -29.85 9.73 -14.25
N CYS A 374 -31.00 10.23 -13.78
CA CYS A 374 -31.63 9.72 -12.56
C CYS A 374 -32.15 8.28 -12.73
N LYS A 375 -32.44 7.82 -13.95
CA LYS A 375 -32.88 6.44 -14.20
C LYS A 375 -31.74 5.46 -14.00
N ARG A 376 -30.52 5.84 -14.40
CA ARG A 376 -29.29 5.04 -14.23
C ARG A 376 -28.53 5.35 -12.95
N CYS A 377 -29.03 6.27 -12.12
CA CYS A 377 -28.33 6.79 -10.94
C CYS A 377 -26.90 7.25 -11.25
N GLU A 378 -26.74 7.99 -12.35
CA GLU A 378 -25.45 8.46 -12.86
C GLU A 378 -25.40 9.99 -12.90
N MET A 379 -24.27 10.56 -12.48
CA MET A 379 -23.90 11.95 -12.66
C MET A 379 -22.71 12.04 -13.61
N SER A 380 -22.73 13.02 -14.51
CA SER A 380 -21.59 13.35 -15.36
C SER A 380 -21.17 14.80 -15.23
N VAL A 381 -19.87 15.05 -15.30
CA VAL A 381 -19.24 16.38 -15.22
C VAL A 381 -18.70 16.75 -16.59
N TRP A 382 -19.00 17.96 -17.05
CA TRP A 382 -18.66 18.45 -18.38
C TRP A 382 -17.86 19.75 -18.27
N ALA A 383 -16.88 19.92 -19.16
CA ALA A 383 -16.31 21.25 -19.39
C ALA A 383 -17.40 22.12 -20.04
N GLU A 384 -17.57 23.34 -19.57
CA GLU A 384 -18.19 24.37 -20.42
C GLU A 384 -17.12 24.87 -21.41
N GLU A 385 -17.52 25.08 -22.66
CA GLU A 385 -16.70 25.71 -23.71
C GLU A 385 -16.47 27.19 -23.41
#